data_AF-A0A973CVB8-F1
#
_entry.id   AF-A0A973CVB8-F1
#
_cell.length_a   1.000
_cell.length_b   1.000
_cell.length_c   1.000
_cell.angle_alpha   90.00
_cell.angle_beta   90.00
_cell.angle_gamma   90.00
#
_symmetry.space_group_name_H-M   'P 1'
#
loop_
_entity.id
_entity.type
_entity.pdbx_description
1 polymer ?
#
loop_
_entity_poly.entity_id
_entity_poly.type
_entity_poly.pdbx_seq_one_letter_code
_entity_poly.pdbx_strand_id
1 'polypeptide(L)'
;MPDGLDQLKGRERLNLLKFVCSFAWADLEIRSEERRFIKRLVERLELDPDEAERVEDWLDLPPSPDSVDPAQIPDKHREVFLTVLDQVIRADGQIAMEEQEHIALLREMLG
;
A
#
# COMPACT_ATOMS: atom_id res chain seq x y z
N MET A 1 3.61 -10.23 -8.66
CA MET A 1 4.04 -9.81 -7.31
C MET A 1 5.30 -8.98 -7.47
N PRO A 2 5.44 -7.86 -6.75
CA PRO A 2 6.63 -7.01 -6.80
C PRO A 2 7.89 -7.72 -6.30
N ASP A 3 9.03 -7.45 -6.94
CA ASP A 3 10.35 -7.86 -6.48
C ASP A 3 10.82 -6.93 -5.32
N GLY A 4 11.78 -7.40 -4.50
CA GLY A 4 12.38 -6.60 -3.42
C GLY A 4 11.59 -6.53 -2.11
N LEU A 5 10.42 -7.17 -2.03
CA LEU A 5 9.63 -7.29 -0.78
C LEU A 5 10.39 -7.97 0.37
N ASP A 6 11.31 -8.87 0.03
CA ASP A 6 12.19 -9.60 0.94
C ASP A 6 13.20 -8.70 1.68
N GLN A 7 13.46 -7.50 1.18
CA GLN A 7 14.36 -6.53 1.78
C GLN A 7 13.71 -5.73 2.93
N LEU A 8 12.38 -5.79 3.04
CA LEU A 8 11.61 -5.10 4.09
C LEU A 8 11.63 -5.90 5.40
N LYS A 9 11.91 -5.21 6.51
CA LYS A 9 11.77 -5.73 7.88
C LYS A 9 10.34 -5.54 8.40
N GLY A 10 9.92 -6.27 9.44
CA GLY A 10 8.52 -6.28 9.94
C GLY A 10 7.84 -4.91 9.97
N ARG A 11 8.43 -3.93 10.67
CA ARG A 11 7.89 -2.55 10.73
C ARG A 11 7.76 -1.87 9.36
N GLU A 12 8.66 -2.16 8.41
CA GLU A 12 8.61 -1.64 7.05
C GLU A 12 7.55 -2.36 6.21
N ARG A 13 7.31 -3.66 6.43
CA ARG A 13 6.23 -4.44 5.79
C ARG A 13 4.85 -3.93 6.19
N LEU A 14 4.63 -3.74 7.50
CA LEU A 14 3.38 -3.19 7.99
C LEU A 14 3.18 -1.74 7.52
N ASN A 15 4.26 -0.94 7.48
CA ASN A 15 4.18 0.41 6.95
C ASN A 15 3.83 0.41 5.45
N LEU A 16 4.41 -0.48 4.64
CA LEU A 16 4.03 -0.64 3.25
C LEU A 16 2.52 -0.91 3.11
N LEU A 17 1.98 -1.86 3.88
CA LEU A 17 0.55 -2.19 3.83
C LEU A 17 -0.34 -1.05 4.28
N LYS A 18 0.11 -0.24 5.23
CA LYS A 18 -0.59 0.96 5.65
C LYS A 18 -0.70 1.98 4.51
N PHE A 19 0.40 2.24 3.79
CA PHE A 19 0.39 3.09 2.61
C PHE A 19 -0.54 2.52 1.55
N VAL A 20 -0.42 1.22 1.27
CA VAL A 20 -1.25 0.53 0.29
C VAL A 20 -2.73 0.69 0.60
N CYS A 21 -3.16 0.44 1.83
CA CYS A 21 -4.57 0.60 2.20
C CYS A 21 -5.00 2.07 2.11
N SER A 22 -4.15 3.01 2.55
CA SER A 22 -4.47 4.45 2.47
C SER A 22 -4.67 4.94 1.03
N PHE A 23 -3.92 4.40 0.07
CA PHE A 23 -4.04 4.76 -1.35
C PHE A 23 -5.20 4.03 -2.03
N ALA A 24 -5.46 2.77 -1.67
CA ALA A 24 -6.63 2.05 -2.16
C ALA A 24 -7.95 2.72 -1.74
N TRP A 25 -7.95 3.48 -0.64
CA TRP A 25 -9.11 4.29 -0.22
C TRP A 25 -9.21 5.66 -0.92
N ALA A 26 -8.39 5.97 -1.93
CA ALA A 26 -8.31 7.29 -2.56
C ALA A 26 -9.64 7.79 -3.13
N ASP A 27 -10.45 6.91 -3.71
CA ASP A 27 -11.78 7.20 -4.27
C ASP A 27 -12.92 6.85 -3.30
N LEU A 28 -12.60 6.61 -2.02
CA LEU A 28 -13.51 6.20 -0.94
C LEU A 28 -14.11 4.80 -1.10
N GLU A 29 -13.53 3.93 -1.93
CA GLU A 29 -13.95 2.54 -2.09
C GLU A 29 -12.74 1.63 -2.34
N ILE A 30 -12.67 0.45 -1.71
CA ILE A 30 -11.70 -0.59 -2.11
C ILE A 30 -12.42 -1.67 -2.91
N ARG A 31 -12.00 -1.88 -4.15
CA ARG A 31 -12.59 -2.87 -5.05
C ARG A 31 -12.17 -4.29 -4.68
N SER A 32 -12.94 -5.26 -5.15
CA SER A 32 -12.75 -6.69 -4.82
C SER A 32 -11.37 -7.21 -5.26
N GLU A 33 -10.89 -6.74 -6.41
CA GLU A 33 -9.61 -7.11 -7.01
C GLU A 33 -8.43 -6.53 -6.24
N GLU A 34 -8.54 -5.27 -5.80
CA GLU A 34 -7.56 -4.59 -4.95
C GLU A 34 -7.48 -5.26 -3.58
N ARG A 35 -8.64 -5.50 -2.93
CA ARG A 35 -8.70 -6.24 -1.67
C ARG A 35 -8.03 -7.61 -1.80
N ARG A 36 -8.28 -8.32 -2.91
CA ARG A 36 -7.64 -9.62 -3.18
C ARG A 36 -6.14 -9.48 -3.39
N PHE A 37 -5.68 -8.41 -4.04
CA PHE A 37 -4.26 -8.13 -4.19
C PHE A 37 -3.59 -7.88 -2.84
N ILE A 38 -4.19 -7.04 -1.99
CA ILE A 38 -3.69 -6.71 -0.65
C ILE A 38 -3.60 -7.97 0.22
N LYS A 39 -4.63 -8.83 0.21
CA LYS A 39 -4.58 -10.13 0.93
C LYS A 39 -3.42 -11.01 0.47
N ARG A 40 -3.17 -11.13 -0.83
CA ARG A 40 -2.01 -11.88 -1.33
C ARG A 40 -0.68 -11.22 -0.93
N LEU A 41 -0.65 -9.90 -0.78
CA LEU A 41 0.52 -9.17 -0.32
C LEU A 41 0.78 -9.45 1.17
N VAL A 42 -0.27 -9.51 2.00
CA VAL A 42 -0.18 -9.94 3.41
C VAL A 42 0.45 -11.34 3.51
N GLU A 43 -0.07 -12.31 2.74
CA GLU A 43 0.48 -13.66 2.69
C GLU A 43 1.96 -13.66 2.26
N ARG A 44 2.32 -12.87 1.24
CA ARG A 44 3.68 -12.81 0.70
C ARG A 44 4.70 -12.17 1.65
N LEU A 45 4.24 -11.23 2.47
CA LEU A 45 5.06 -10.50 3.45
C LEU A 45 5.21 -11.28 4.77
N GLU A 46 4.51 -12.39 4.93
CA GLU A 46 4.58 -13.26 6.12
C GLU A 46 4.38 -12.45 7.41
N LEU A 47 3.36 -11.58 7.44
CA LEU A 47 3.01 -10.83 8.64
C LEU A 47 2.56 -11.78 9.76
N ASP A 48 2.83 -11.39 10.99
CA ASP A 48 2.28 -12.11 12.13
C ASP A 48 0.75 -11.93 12.22
N PRO A 49 0.04 -12.76 12.99
CA PRO A 49 -1.42 -12.71 13.06
C PRO A 49 -1.99 -11.36 13.49
N ASP A 50 -1.31 -10.65 14.41
CA ASP A 50 -1.77 -9.36 14.91
C ASP A 50 -1.58 -8.27 13.84
N GLU A 51 -0.46 -8.32 13.11
CA GLU A 51 -0.21 -7.44 11.98
C GLU A 51 -1.19 -7.69 10.82
N ALA A 52 -1.52 -8.95 10.53
CA ALA A 52 -2.49 -9.31 9.50
C ALA A 52 -3.91 -8.85 9.85
N GLU A 53 -4.33 -9.01 11.11
CA GLU A 53 -5.63 -8.51 11.60
C GLU A 53 -5.74 -7.00 11.43
N ARG A 54 -4.69 -6.24 11.75
CA ARG A 54 -4.66 -4.78 11.54
C ARG A 54 -4.83 -4.38 10.08
N VAL A 55 -4.36 -5.20 9.14
CA VAL A 55 -4.54 -4.93 7.70
C VAL A 55 -5.97 -5.22 7.28
N GLU A 56 -6.60 -6.26 7.81
CA GLU A 56 -8.03 -6.51 7.58
C GLU A 56 -8.89 -5.36 8.11
N ASP A 57 -8.58 -4.82 9.29
CA ASP A 57 -9.24 -3.61 9.80
C ASP A 57 -9.08 -2.43 8.83
N TRP A 58 -7.90 -2.26 8.22
CA TRP A 58 -7.65 -1.20 7.24
C TRP A 58 -8.38 -1.37 5.91
N LEU A 59 -8.67 -2.62 5.54
CA LEU A 59 -9.48 -2.91 4.36
C LEU A 59 -10.94 -2.52 4.58
N ASP A 60 -11.41 -2.50 5.83
CA ASP A 60 -12.78 -2.13 6.19
C ASP A 60 -12.92 -0.65 6.57
N LEU A 61 -11.84 -0.03 7.08
CA LEU A 61 -11.78 1.40 7.40
C LEU A 61 -10.37 1.96 7.15
N PRO A 62 -10.19 3.06 6.39
CA PRO A 62 -8.86 3.57 6.08
C PRO A 62 -8.03 3.86 7.34
N PRO A 63 -6.69 3.68 7.27
CA PRO A 63 -5.79 4.20 8.29
C PRO A 63 -6.01 5.70 8.50
N SER A 64 -5.75 6.20 9.71
CA SER A 64 -5.82 7.64 9.97
C SER A 64 -4.86 8.41 9.03
N PRO A 65 -5.29 9.51 8.39
CA PRO A 65 -4.47 10.27 7.46
C PRO A 65 -3.20 10.83 8.14
N ASP A 66 -3.29 11.26 9.40
CA ASP A 66 -2.14 11.77 10.18
C ASP A 66 -1.08 10.69 10.47
N SER A 67 -1.40 9.44 10.19
CA SER A 67 -0.57 8.30 10.51
C SER A 67 0.22 7.77 9.30
N VAL A 68 0.03 8.37 8.12
CA VAL A 68 0.75 8.07 6.88
C VAL A 68 1.61 9.27 6.50
N ASP A 69 2.93 9.13 6.66
CA ASP A 69 3.89 10.20 6.34
C ASP A 69 4.91 9.71 5.28
N PRO A 70 4.78 10.17 4.02
CA PRO A 70 5.71 9.81 2.93
C PRO A 70 7.18 10.05 3.24
N ALA A 71 7.50 11.06 4.07
CA ALA A 71 8.87 11.39 4.43
C ALA A 71 9.54 10.32 5.32
N GLN A 72 8.75 9.39 5.90
CA GLN A 72 9.27 8.26 6.68
C GLN A 72 9.71 7.07 5.80
N ILE A 73 9.44 7.08 4.50
CA ILE A 73 9.85 5.99 3.60
C ILE A 73 11.36 6.10 3.35
N PRO A 74 12.18 5.11 3.77
CA PRO A 74 13.61 5.14 3.51
C PRO A 74 13.90 5.15 2.01
N ASP A 75 14.87 5.94 1.57
CA ASP A 75 15.23 6.13 0.15
C ASP A 75 15.40 4.80 -0.60
N LYS A 76 16.11 3.86 0.01
CA LYS A 76 16.34 2.51 -0.52
C LYS A 76 15.07 1.69 -0.79
N HIS A 77 13.94 2.04 -0.19
CA HIS A 77 12.67 1.32 -0.29
C HIS A 77 11.61 2.07 -1.10
N ARG A 78 11.86 3.33 -1.48
CA ARG A 78 10.90 4.16 -2.24
C ARG A 78 10.43 3.47 -3.52
N GLU A 79 11.34 2.84 -4.26
CA GLU A 79 11.00 2.12 -5.50
C GLU A 79 10.06 0.94 -5.26
N VAL A 80 10.31 0.14 -4.21
CA VAL A 80 9.43 -0.98 -3.83
C VAL A 80 8.05 -0.46 -3.45
N PHE A 81 7.98 0.61 -2.63
CA PHE A 81 6.71 1.21 -2.22
C PHE A 81 5.90 1.72 -3.41
N LEU A 82 6.53 2.51 -4.29
CA LEU A 82 5.88 3.05 -5.49
C LEU A 82 5.42 1.95 -6.44
N THR A 83 6.20 0.89 -6.61
CA THR A 83 5.86 -0.25 -7.47
C THR A 83 4.70 -1.05 -6.91
N VAL A 84 4.67 -1.30 -5.59
CA VAL A 84 3.57 -1.99 -4.93
C VAL A 84 2.28 -1.17 -5.03
N LEU A 85 2.35 0.12 -4.74
CA LEU A 85 1.21 1.04 -4.83
C LEU A 85 0.61 1.05 -6.24
N ASP A 86 1.46 1.20 -7.26
CA ASP A 86 1.04 1.18 -8.66
C ASP A 86 0.38 -0.16 -9.06
N GLN A 87 0.87 -1.30 -8.53
CA GLN A 87 0.26 -2.60 -8.80
C GLN A 87 -1.09 -2.82 -8.09
N VAL A 88 -1.28 -2.24 -6.91
CA VAL A 88 -2.55 -2.34 -6.16
C VAL A 88 -3.65 -1.61 -6.90
N ILE A 89 -3.44 -0.33 -7.22
CA ILE A 89 -4.45 0.50 -7.91
C ILE A 89 -4.74 0.01 -9.34
N ARG A 90 -3.84 -0.78 -9.93
CA ARG A 90 -4.03 -1.41 -11.25
C ARG A 90 -4.64 -2.81 -11.17
N ALA A 91 -4.89 -3.34 -9.98
CA ALA A 91 -5.23 -4.75 -9.78
C ALA A 91 -6.55 -5.15 -10.47
N ASP A 92 -7.46 -4.20 -10.66
CA ASP A 92 -8.76 -4.39 -11.32
C ASP A 92 -8.73 -4.09 -12.84
N GLY A 93 -7.57 -3.66 -13.38
CA GLY A 93 -7.38 -3.30 -14.78
C GLY A 93 -7.90 -1.92 -15.17
N GLN A 94 -8.34 -1.11 -14.21
CA GLN A 94 -8.71 0.29 -14.38
C GLN A 94 -7.90 1.13 -13.40
N ILE A 95 -7.86 2.46 -13.60
CA ILE A 95 -7.30 3.37 -12.62
C ILE A 95 -8.17 4.61 -12.61
N ALA A 96 -8.70 4.97 -11.45
CA ALA A 96 -9.42 6.21 -11.25
C ALA A 96 -8.47 7.42 -11.35
N MET A 97 -9.01 8.59 -11.66
CA MET A 97 -8.21 9.81 -11.81
C MET A 97 -7.54 10.19 -10.48
N GLU A 98 -8.28 10.03 -9.39
CA GLU A 98 -7.89 10.30 -8.01
C GLU A 98 -6.69 9.44 -7.59
N GLU A 99 -6.67 8.15 -7.95
CA GLU A 99 -5.56 7.25 -7.69
C GLU A 99 -4.30 7.65 -8.46
N GLN A 100 -4.46 8.04 -9.74
CA GLN A 100 -3.34 8.52 -10.56
C GLN A 100 -2.75 9.81 -9.99
N GLU A 101 -3.60 10.77 -9.60
CA GLU A 101 -3.16 12.03 -9.01
C GLU A 101 -2.41 11.80 -7.69
N HIS A 102 -2.94 10.95 -6.81
CA HIS A 102 -2.29 10.63 -5.53
C HIS A 102 -0.92 9.95 -5.73
N ILE A 103 -0.79 8.98 -6.64
CA ILE A 103 0.51 8.36 -6.93
C ILE A 103 1.48 9.36 -7.57
N ALA A 104 1.01 10.23 -8.47
CA ALA A 104 1.85 11.25 -9.07
C ALA A 104 2.40 12.22 -8.01
N LEU A 105 1.55 12.70 -7.11
CA LEU A 105 1.96 13.55 -5.99
C LEU A 105 2.97 12.85 -5.07
N LEU A 106 2.74 11.57 -4.74
CA LEU A 106 3.68 10.80 -3.94
C LEU A 106 5.05 10.69 -4.63
N ARG A 107 5.08 10.44 -5.94
CA ARG A 107 6.33 10.37 -6.70
C ARG A 107 7.08 11.71 -6.66
N GLU A 108 6.40 12.83 -6.83
CA GLU A 108 7.02 14.16 -6.75
C GLU A 108 7.60 14.44 -5.36
N MET A 109 6.90 14.04 -4.29
CA MET A 109 7.38 14.18 -2.92
C MET A 109 8.62 13.32 -2.62
N LEU A 110 8.69 12.14 -3.24
CA LEU A 110 9.76 11.16 -3.02
C LEU A 110 10.98 11.38 -3.91
N GLY A 111 10.97 12.36 -4.82
CA GLY A 111 12.15 12.86 -5.56
C GLY A 111 12.88 11.79 -6.36
#